data_AF-A0A6G6IVL8-F1
#
_entry.id   AF-A0A6G6IVL8-F1
#
_cell.length_a   1.000
_cell.length_b   1.000
_cell.length_c   1.000
_cell.angle_alpha   90.00
_cell.angle_beta   90.00
_cell.angle_gamma   90.00
#
_symmetry.space_group_name_H-M   'P 1'
#
loop_
_entity.id
_entity.type
_entity.pdbx_description
1 polymer ?
#
loop_
_entity_poly.entity_id
_entity_poly.type
_entity_poly.pdbx_seq_one_letter_code
_entity_poly.pdbx_strand_id
1 'polypeptide(L)' 'MRERPTMASKRLDLSSICDICGKARSTRKHARCSRIRQKTKQAEWATYMDNIAAKKSQGGRRYAR' A
#
# COMPACT_ATOMS: atom_id res chain seq x y z
N MET A 1 -18.94 2.01 -5.14
CA MET A 1 -18.33 2.49 -3.88
C MET A 1 -16.82 2.56 -4.10
N ARG A 2 -16.15 3.68 -3.79
CA ARG A 2 -14.67 3.76 -3.93
C ARG A 2 -14.03 2.94 -2.81
N GLU A 3 -13.56 1.74 -3.13
CA GLU A 3 -12.97 0.81 -2.14
C GLU A 3 -11.58 1.23 -1.65
N ARG A 4 -10.91 2.15 -2.35
CA ARG A 4 -9.59 2.63 -1.99
C ARG A 4 -9.66 4.11 -1.61
N PRO A 5 -9.11 4.51 -0.46
CA PRO A 5 -9.01 5.92 -0.09
C PRO A 5 -8.22 6.68 -1.16
N THR A 6 -8.57 7.95 -1.37
CA THR A 6 -7.84 8.85 -2.26
C THR A 6 -6.37 8.88 -1.85
N MET A 7 -5.47 8.57 -2.79
CA MET A 7 -4.03 8.70 -2.56
C MET A 7 -3.75 10.15 -2.13
N ALA A 8 -3.04 10.31 -1.01
CA ALA A 8 -2.80 11.61 -0.38
C ALA A 8 -2.37 12.67 -1.42
N SER A 9 -3.14 13.76 -1.50
CA SER A 9 -2.92 14.89 -2.41
C SER A 9 -1.78 15.81 -1.97
N LYS A 10 -1.17 15.57 -0.81
CA LYS A 10 -0.02 16.32 -0.33
C LYS A 10 1.26 15.81 -1.02
N ARG A 11 2.09 16.74 -1.52
CA ARG A 11 3.45 16.42 -1.99
C ARG A 11 4.18 15.71 -0.86
N LEU A 12 4.41 14.41 -1.01
CA LEU A 12 5.33 13.69 -0.14
C LEU A 12 6.72 14.30 -0.37
N ASP A 13 7.38 14.73 0.70
CA ASP A 13 8.79 15.07 0.68
C ASP A 13 9.58 13.78 0.42
N LEU A 14 9.63 13.45 -0.86
CA LEU A 14 10.13 12.21 -1.38
C LEU A 14 11.64 12.41 -1.51
N SER A 15 12.41 11.82 -0.57
CA SER A 15 13.87 11.83 -0.58
C SER A 15 14.48 11.73 -1.99
N SER A 16 15.47 12.56 -2.30
CA SER A 16 16.10 12.59 -3.63
C SER A 16 16.68 11.24 -4.08
N ILE A 17 16.84 10.28 -3.16
CA ILE A 17 17.36 8.94 -3.41
C ILE A 17 16.22 7.91 -3.46
N CYS A 18 16.31 6.97 -4.41
CA CYS A 18 15.43 5.82 -4.48
C CYS A 18 15.85 4.78 -3.43
N ASP A 19 14.91 4.41 -2.58
CA ASP A 19 14.97 3.29 -1.61
C ASP A 19 15.30 1.92 -2.23
N ILE A 20 14.84 1.64 -3.45
CA ILE A 20 15.01 0.33 -4.09
C ILE A 20 16.38 0.17 -4.74
N CYS A 21 16.88 1.20 -5.42
CA CYS A 21 18.10 1.09 -6.21
C CYS A 21 19.24 1.98 -5.70
N GLY A 22 19.01 2.79 -4.67
CA GLY A 22 20.02 3.69 -4.09
C GLY A 22 20.44 4.87 -4.99
N LYS A 23 19.85 5.02 -6.17
CA LYS A 23 20.20 6.08 -7.13
C LYS A 23 19.31 7.31 -6.96
N ALA A 24 19.79 8.45 -7.44
CA ALA A 24 19.00 9.69 -7.46
C ALA A 24 17.74 9.54 -8.31
N ARG A 25 16.55 9.88 -7.77
CA ARG A 25 15.25 9.81 -8.46
C ARG A 25 15.15 10.67 -9.71
N SER A 26 15.98 11.70 -9.81
CA SER A 26 16.13 12.54 -11.01
C SER A 26 16.59 11.74 -12.24
N THR A 27 17.23 10.58 -12.04
CA THR A 27 17.60 9.71 -13.16
C THR A 27 16.35 9.04 -13.73
N ARG A 28 16.10 9.18 -15.04
CA ARG A 28 14.89 8.67 -15.74
C ARG A 28 14.85 7.13 -15.88
N LYS A 29 15.42 6.36 -14.93
CA LYS A 29 15.60 4.89 -15.00
C LYS A 29 14.77 4.12 -13.96
N HIS A 30 13.74 4.74 -13.37
CA HIS A 30 12.97 4.17 -12.25
C HIS A 30 11.72 3.36 -12.64
N ALA A 31 11.51 3.03 -13.91
CA ALA A 31 10.33 2.25 -14.33
C ALA A 31 10.22 0.90 -13.58
N ARG A 32 11.33 0.16 -13.44
CA ARG A 32 11.37 -1.10 -12.69
C ARG A 32 11.10 -0.89 -11.19
N CYS A 33 11.71 0.12 -10.59
CA CYS A 33 11.52 0.44 -9.17
C CYS A 33 10.06 0.83 -8.89
N SER A 34 9.44 1.61 -9.78
CA SER A 34 8.02 1.98 -9.69
C SER A 34 7.11 0.75 -9.71
N ARG A 35 7.36 -0.21 -10.63
CA ARG A 35 6.60 -1.48 -10.67
C ARG A 35 6.73 -2.28 -9.38
N ILE A 36 7.93 -2.35 -8.79
CA ILE A 36 8.16 -3.02 -7.51
C ILE A 36 7.31 -2.36 -6.42
N ARG A 37 7.36 -1.02 -6.29
CA ARG A 37 6.54 -0.28 -5.32
C ARG A 37 5.04 -0.54 -5.49
N GLN A 38 4.57 -0.56 -6.73
CA GLN A 38 3.16 -0.86 -7.02
C GLN A 38 2.78 -2.27 -6.57
N LYS A 39 3.63 -3.27 -6.83
CA LYS A 39 3.41 -4.65 -6.37
C LYS A 39 3.42 -4.76 -4.84
N THR A 40 4.38 -4.13 -4.16
CA THR A 40 4.44 -4.13 -2.69
C THR A 40 3.17 -3.53 -2.10
N LYS A 41 2.73 -2.38 -2.61
CA LYS A 41 1.49 -1.73 -2.16
C LYS A 41 0.24 -2.57 -2.43
N GLN A 42 0.22 -3.35 -3.50
CA GLN A 42 -0.86 -4.29 -3.78
C GLN A 42 -0.84 -5.45 -2.78
N ALA A 43 0.34 -6.00 -2.45
CA ALA A 43 0.48 -7.04 -1.44
C ALA A 43 0.07 -6.54 -0.05
N GLU A 44 0.54 -5.36 0.37
CA GLU A 44 0.11 -4.70 1.61
C GLU A 44 -1.42 -4.56 1.67
N TRP A 45 -2.04 -4.14 0.57
CA TRP A 45 -3.49 -4.03 0.49
C TRP A 45 -4.21 -5.38 0.61
N ALA A 46 -3.68 -6.43 -0.03
CA ALA A 46 -4.22 -7.79 0.07
C ALA A 46 -4.17 -8.27 1.53
N THR A 47 -3.02 -8.12 2.20
CA THR A 47 -2.88 -8.49 3.61
C THR A 47 -3.81 -7.69 4.53
N TYR A 48 -4.05 -6.41 4.24
CA TYR A 48 -4.99 -5.60 5.00
C TYR A 48 -6.44 -6.10 4.82
N MET A 49 -6.82 -6.48 3.60
CA MET A 49 -8.14 -7.05 3.32
C MET A 49 -8.33 -8.43 3.97
N ASP A 50 -7.31 -9.27 3.96
CA ASP A 50 -7.33 -10.56 4.67
C ASP A 50 -7.50 -10.36 6.17
N ASN A 51 -6.82 -9.38 6.76
CA ASN A 51 -7.00 -9.01 8.16
C ASN A 51 -8.41 -8.50 8.47
N ILE A 52 -9.02 -7.73 7.56
CA ILE A 52 -10.42 -7.31 7.71
C ILE A 52 -11.36 -8.52 7.61
N ALA A 53 -11.13 -9.41 6.66
CA ALA A 53 -11.93 -10.63 6.49
C ALA A 53 -11.82 -11.53 7.74
N ALA A 54 -10.61 -11.71 8.26
CA ALA A 54 -10.36 -12.43 9.50
C ALA A 54 -11.09 -11.79 10.69
N LYS A 55 -11.02 -10.46 10.85
CA LYS A 55 -11.77 -9.74 11.89
C LYS A 55 -13.29 -9.87 11.73
N LYS A 56 -13.81 -9.86 10.51
CA LYS A 56 -15.24 -10.09 10.24
C LYS A 56 -15.65 -11.52 10.61
N SER A 57 -14.82 -12.51 10.30
CA SER A 57 -15.06 -13.92 10.66
C SER A 57 -15.01 -14.15 12.18
N GLN A 58 -14.11 -13.46 12.89
CA GLN A 58 -14.02 -13.49 14.36
C GLN A 58 -15.14 -12.68 15.05
N GLY A 59 -15.80 -11.77 14.33
CA GLY A 59 -16.96 -11.00 14.81
C GLY A 59 -18.25 -11.82 14.95
N GLY A 60 -18.20 -13.14 14.71
CA GLY A 60 -19.28 -14.06 15.01
C GLY A 60 -19.59 -14.10 16.50
N ARG A 61 -20.71 -13.47 16.88
CA ARG A 61 -21.39 -13.47 18.20
C ARG A 61 -20.83 -12.53 19.26
N ARG A 62 -20.92 -11.21 19.03
CA ARG A 62 -21.01 -10.23 20.14
C ARG A 62 -22.39 -10.14 20.79
N TYR A 63 -23.34 -10.91 20.31
CA TYR A 63 -24.68 -11.09 20.87
C TYR A 63 -24.95 -12.60 20.99
N ALA A 64 -24.21 -13.26 21.88
CA ALA A 64 -24.75 -14.43 22.56
C ALA A 64 -25.54 -13.85 23.75
N ARG A 65 -26.86 -14.01 23.67
CA ARG A 65 -27.88 -13.46 24.56
C ARG A 65 -28.00 -14.30 25.82
#